data_AF-A0A7K3XNE7-F1
#
_entry.id   AF-A0A7K3XNE7-F1
#
_cell.length_a   1.000
_cell.length_b   1.000
_cell.length_c   1.000
_cell.angle_alpha   90.00
_cell.angle_beta   90.00
_cell.angle_gamma   90.00
#
_symmetry.space_group_name_H-M   'P 1'
#
loop_
_entity.id
_entity.type
_entity.pdbx_description
1 polymer ?
#
loop_
_entity_poly.entity_id
_entity_poly.type
_entity_poly.pdbx_seq_one_letter_code
_entity_poly.pdbx_strand_id
1 'polypeptide(L)'
;MCLCFRGTKTLAYLNDFPGKVKQTKQSQTFNSVTTKVNKYYDYDHAGRLKTTEQQITGDANGKVTVSENNYNEIGQLIDKKLHKTNTYDYVQSVGYTYNIRGWLEKINNPDVNLSSTSTQKFNLISMISNQKQFNIVGEYS
;
A
#
# COMPACT_ATOMS: atom_id res chain seq x y z
N MET A 1 5.47 -29.90 -29.94
CA MET A 1 4.31 -30.05 -29.04
C MET A 1 4.19 -28.76 -28.23
N CYS A 2 3.15 -27.95 -28.44
CA CYS A 2 2.97 -26.69 -27.72
C CYS A 2 2.25 -26.96 -26.39
N LEU A 3 2.92 -26.72 -25.25
CA LEU A 3 2.31 -26.80 -23.92
C LEU A 3 1.49 -25.53 -23.67
N CYS A 4 0.17 -25.63 -23.79
CA CYS A 4 -0.72 -24.56 -23.37
C CYS A 4 -0.93 -24.65 -21.85
N PHE A 5 -0.30 -23.73 -21.10
CA PHE A 5 -0.59 -23.56 -19.69
C PHE A 5 -2.00 -22.96 -19.52
N ARG A 6 -2.95 -23.79 -19.05
CA ARG A 6 -4.33 -23.37 -18.78
C ARG A 6 -4.47 -22.97 -17.31
N GLY A 7 -4.39 -21.69 -17.04
CA GLY A 7 -4.78 -21.11 -15.74
C GLY A 7 -6.17 -20.47 -15.84
N THR A 8 -6.92 -20.47 -14.73
CA THR A 8 -8.19 -19.74 -14.62
C THR A 8 -8.08 -18.64 -13.58
N LYS A 9 -8.71 -17.49 -13.85
CA LYS A 9 -8.81 -16.36 -12.92
C LYS A 9 -10.27 -15.97 -12.77
N THR A 10 -10.74 -15.88 -11.54
CA THR A 10 -12.09 -15.41 -11.20
C THR A 10 -11.99 -14.18 -10.31
N LEU A 11 -12.80 -13.17 -10.63
CA LEU A 11 -12.92 -11.93 -9.85
C LEU A 11 -14.38 -11.79 -9.39
N ALA A 12 -14.56 -11.45 -8.11
CA ALA A 12 -15.86 -11.15 -7.55
C ALA A 12 -15.78 -9.88 -6.69
N TYR A 13 -16.87 -9.11 -6.70
CA TYR A 13 -17.01 -7.85 -5.98
C TYR A 13 -18.22 -7.94 -5.05
N LEU A 14 -18.04 -7.53 -3.80
CA LEU A 14 -19.13 -7.29 -2.87
C LEU A 14 -19.26 -5.79 -2.70
N ASN A 15 -20.42 -5.25 -3.01
CA ASN A 15 -20.70 -3.81 -2.95
C ASN A 15 -21.72 -3.51 -1.85
N ASP A 16 -21.67 -2.32 -1.29
CA ASP A 16 -22.74 -1.78 -0.46
C ASP A 16 -23.91 -1.27 -1.33
N PHE A 17 -25.01 -0.88 -0.69
CA PHE A 17 -26.19 -0.36 -1.39
C PHE A 17 -25.88 0.90 -2.24
N PRO A 18 -25.08 1.88 -1.75
CA PRO A 18 -24.56 2.96 -2.58
C PRO A 18 -23.62 2.57 -3.73
N GLY A 19 -23.20 1.31 -3.83
CA GLY A 19 -22.34 0.79 -4.90
C GLY A 19 -20.83 0.84 -4.61
N LYS A 20 -20.39 1.20 -3.40
CA LYS A 20 -18.98 1.15 -2.99
C LYS A 20 -18.56 -0.28 -2.74
N VAL A 21 -17.35 -0.63 -3.19
CA VAL A 21 -16.80 -1.97 -3.08
C VAL A 21 -16.36 -2.25 -1.64
N LYS A 22 -17.05 -3.13 -0.91
CA LYS A 22 -16.68 -3.57 0.44
C LYS A 22 -15.65 -4.69 0.44
N GLN A 23 -15.69 -5.56 -0.58
CA GLN A 23 -14.74 -6.66 -0.71
C GLN A 23 -14.46 -6.97 -2.18
N THR A 24 -13.20 -7.26 -2.49
CA THR A 24 -12.83 -7.94 -3.74
C THR A 24 -12.26 -9.31 -3.44
N LYS A 25 -12.65 -10.31 -4.22
CA LYS A 25 -12.12 -11.67 -4.14
C LYS A 25 -11.51 -12.02 -5.47
N GLN A 26 -10.22 -12.32 -5.47
CA GLN A 26 -9.51 -12.83 -6.63
C GLN A 26 -9.13 -14.28 -6.36
N SER A 27 -9.57 -15.20 -7.21
CA SER A 27 -9.16 -16.61 -7.20
C SER A 27 -8.36 -16.89 -8.46
N GLN A 28 -7.18 -17.47 -8.32
CA GLN A 28 -6.34 -17.89 -9.43
C GLN A 28 -6.02 -19.37 -9.26
N THR A 29 -6.29 -20.16 -10.28
CA THR A 29 -6.00 -21.59 -10.30
C THR A 29 -4.98 -21.88 -11.39
N PHE A 30 -3.88 -22.51 -11.01
CA PHE A 30 -2.80 -22.93 -11.90
C PHE A 30 -2.34 -24.32 -11.48
N ASN A 31 -2.20 -25.26 -12.43
CA ASN A 31 -1.84 -26.66 -12.15
C ASN A 31 -2.65 -27.27 -10.99
N SER A 32 -3.97 -27.05 -10.97
CA SER A 32 -4.90 -27.49 -9.91
C SER A 32 -4.66 -26.91 -8.52
N VAL A 33 -3.69 -25.99 -8.35
CA VAL A 33 -3.48 -25.23 -7.11
C VAL A 33 -4.27 -23.93 -7.21
N THR A 34 -5.09 -23.64 -6.20
CA THR A 34 -5.91 -22.43 -6.15
C THR A 34 -5.43 -21.49 -5.05
N THR A 35 -5.04 -20.28 -5.42
CA THR A 35 -4.71 -19.19 -4.49
C THR A 35 -5.82 -18.15 -4.53
N LYS A 36 -6.30 -17.74 -3.35
CA LYS A 36 -7.28 -16.66 -3.24
C LYS A 36 -6.67 -15.47 -2.50
N VAL A 37 -6.92 -14.28 -3.04
CA VAL A 37 -6.58 -13.00 -2.43
C VAL A 37 -7.87 -12.23 -2.23
N ASN A 38 -8.22 -12.02 -0.97
CA ASN A 38 -9.38 -11.22 -0.58
C ASN A 38 -8.89 -9.85 -0.12
N LYS A 39 -9.47 -8.77 -0.64
CA LYS A 39 -9.26 -7.42 -0.11
C LYS A 39 -10.55 -6.91 0.48
N TYR A 40 -10.44 -6.24 1.63
CA TYR A 40 -11.55 -5.66 2.36
C TYR A 40 -11.34 -4.15 2.44
N TYR A 41 -12.42 -3.40 2.28
CA TYR A 41 -12.41 -1.95 2.25
C TYR A 41 -13.43 -1.42 3.27
N ASP A 42 -12.95 -0.59 4.19
CA ASP A 42 -13.84 0.19 5.05
C ASP A 42 -13.77 1.65 4.68
N TYR A 43 -14.94 2.27 4.80
CA TYR A 43 -15.17 3.65 4.45
C TYR A 43 -15.65 4.39 5.69
N ASP A 44 -15.37 5.68 5.74
CA ASP A 44 -15.98 6.55 6.75
C ASP A 44 -17.43 6.91 6.39
N HIS A 45 -18.09 7.67 7.27
CA HIS A 45 -19.46 8.13 7.07
C HIS A 45 -19.63 9.02 5.82
N ALA A 46 -18.57 9.70 5.39
CA ALA A 46 -18.55 10.53 4.18
C ALA A 46 -18.26 9.70 2.91
N GLY A 47 -17.93 8.40 3.04
CA GLY A 47 -17.65 7.51 1.93
C GLY A 47 -16.21 7.48 1.43
N ARG A 48 -15.27 8.07 2.17
CA ARG A 48 -13.84 8.03 1.87
C ARG A 48 -13.23 6.74 2.40
N LEU A 49 -12.26 6.18 1.67
CA LEU A 49 -11.62 4.90 2.00
C LEU A 49 -10.74 5.05 3.25
N LYS A 50 -11.10 4.42 4.35
CA LYS A 50 -10.39 4.47 5.63
C LYS A 50 -9.34 3.38 5.77
N THR A 51 -9.70 2.13 5.51
CA THR A 51 -8.78 1.00 5.66
C THR A 51 -8.85 0.09 4.44
N THR A 52 -7.73 -0.53 4.13
CA THR A 52 -7.65 -1.63 3.17
C THR A 52 -6.92 -2.78 3.81
N GLU A 53 -7.59 -3.92 3.90
CA GLU A 53 -7.04 -5.15 4.45
C GLU A 53 -6.93 -6.20 3.36
N GLN A 54 -5.97 -7.10 3.48
CA GLN A 54 -5.75 -8.19 2.54
C GLN A 54 -5.59 -9.50 3.30
N GLN A 55 -6.14 -10.57 2.73
CA GLN A 55 -5.99 -11.93 3.22
C GLN A 55 -5.66 -12.85 2.05
N ILE A 56 -4.64 -13.69 2.21
CA ILE A 56 -4.23 -14.68 1.23
C ILE A 56 -4.51 -16.08 1.78
N THR A 57 -5.01 -16.99 0.95
CA THR A 57 -5.26 -18.38 1.36
C THR A 57 -3.95 -19.07 1.73
N GLY A 58 -3.91 -19.69 2.92
CA GLY A 58 -2.74 -20.40 3.44
C GLY A 58 -1.71 -19.52 4.15
N ASP A 59 -1.94 -18.20 4.25
CA ASP A 59 -1.07 -17.31 5.02
C ASP A 59 -1.38 -17.43 6.52
N ALA A 60 -0.35 -17.73 7.31
CA ALA A 60 -0.44 -17.84 8.76
C ALA A 60 -0.74 -16.49 9.45
N ASN A 61 -0.44 -15.36 8.79
CA ASN A 61 -0.72 -14.02 9.31
C ASN A 61 -2.21 -13.63 9.17
N GLY A 62 -2.99 -14.42 8.44
CA GLY A 62 -4.43 -14.18 8.26
C GLY A 62 -4.72 -12.87 7.50
N LYS A 63 -5.51 -12.00 8.13
CA LYS A 63 -5.96 -10.74 7.55
C LYS A 63 -5.03 -9.60 8.00
N VAL A 64 -4.35 -8.97 7.05
CA VAL A 64 -3.34 -7.94 7.30
C VAL A 64 -3.83 -6.58 6.80
N THR A 65 -3.67 -5.53 7.60
CA THR A 65 -3.95 -4.15 7.17
C THR A 65 -2.85 -3.66 6.24
N VAL A 66 -3.18 -3.50 4.96
CA VAL A 66 -2.25 -3.03 3.92
C VAL A 66 -2.11 -1.51 3.95
N SER A 67 -3.23 -0.81 4.15
CA SER A 67 -3.19 0.65 4.28
C SER A 67 -4.28 1.19 5.20
N GLU A 68 -3.96 2.27 5.89
CA GLU A 68 -4.87 3.05 6.71
C GLU A 68 -4.72 4.53 6.30
N ASN A 69 -5.84 5.16 5.97
CA ASN A 69 -5.91 6.54 5.52
C ASN A 69 -6.61 7.39 6.57
N ASN A 70 -5.96 8.47 6.99
CA ASN A 70 -6.50 9.45 7.91
C ASN A 70 -6.75 10.76 7.16
N TYR A 71 -7.94 11.31 7.37
CA TYR A 71 -8.39 12.52 6.68
C TYR A 71 -8.65 13.63 7.70
N ASN A 72 -8.47 14.89 7.28
CA ASN A 72 -8.91 16.05 8.05
C ASN A 72 -10.43 16.29 7.92
N GLU A 73 -10.92 17.30 8.63
CA GLU A 73 -12.34 17.68 8.70
C GLU A 73 -12.93 18.04 7.33
N ILE A 74 -12.09 18.54 6.41
CA ILE A 74 -12.53 19.04 5.11
C ILE A 74 -12.40 18.03 3.96
N GLY A 75 -11.92 16.81 4.18
CA GLY A 75 -11.83 15.82 3.09
C GLY A 75 -10.44 15.32 2.74
N GLN A 76 -9.39 16.03 3.15
CA GLN A 76 -8.04 15.83 2.61
C GLN A 76 -7.30 14.75 3.39
N LEU A 77 -6.55 13.92 2.67
CA LEU A 77 -5.74 12.85 3.24
C LEU A 77 -4.51 13.46 3.93
N ILE A 78 -4.42 13.37 5.25
CA ILE A 78 -3.31 13.95 6.03
C ILE A 78 -2.23 12.94 6.37
N ASP A 79 -2.59 11.66 6.50
CA ASP A 79 -1.65 10.60 6.82
C ASP A 79 -2.11 9.29 6.18
N LYS A 80 -1.16 8.58 5.59
CA LYS A 80 -1.36 7.26 5.01
C LYS A 80 -0.34 6.30 5.58
N LYS A 81 -0.82 5.37 6.40
CA LYS A 81 0.01 4.33 6.98
C LYS A 81 -0.06 3.08 6.12
N LEU A 82 1.08 2.45 5.89
CA LEU A 82 1.24 1.28 5.05
C LEU A 82 1.81 0.12 5.87
N HIS A 83 1.15 -1.03 5.70
CA HIS A 83 1.49 -2.31 6.32
C HIS A 83 1.63 -2.24 7.84
N LYS A 84 0.56 -2.58 8.54
CA LYS A 84 0.51 -2.64 9.99
C LYS A 84 1.28 -3.87 10.49
N THR A 85 2.26 -3.69 11.36
CA THR A 85 3.10 -4.78 11.88
C THR A 85 2.66 -5.27 13.26
N ASN A 86 2.06 -4.39 14.07
CA ASN A 86 1.45 -4.72 15.36
C ASN A 86 0.27 -3.78 15.65
N THR A 87 -0.21 -3.69 16.90
CA THR A 87 -1.37 -2.86 17.27
C THR A 87 -1.21 -1.37 16.91
N TYR A 88 0.02 -0.83 16.97
CA TYR A 88 0.29 0.61 16.86
C TYR A 88 1.33 0.99 15.80
N ASP A 89 2.11 0.03 15.33
CA ASP A 89 3.25 0.24 14.42
C ASP A 89 2.91 -0.12 12.99
N TYR A 90 3.53 0.64 12.09
CA TYR A 90 3.38 0.53 10.65
C TYR A 90 4.76 0.56 10.01
N VAL A 91 4.97 -0.19 8.94
CA VAL A 91 6.24 -0.19 8.21
C VAL A 91 6.53 1.19 7.64
N GLN A 92 5.48 1.88 7.19
CA GLN A 92 5.62 3.21 6.63
C GLN A 92 4.44 4.12 7.01
N SER A 93 4.73 5.38 7.31
CA SER A 93 3.74 6.47 7.38
C SER A 93 4.08 7.51 6.32
N VAL A 94 3.07 8.02 5.64
CA VAL A 94 3.19 9.09 4.65
C VAL A 94 2.31 10.25 5.08
N GLY A 95 2.94 11.30 5.61
CA GLY A 95 2.27 12.55 5.97
C GLY A 95 2.13 13.47 4.78
N TYR A 96 0.97 14.11 4.66
CA TYR A 96 0.67 15.09 3.61
C TYR A 96 0.31 16.43 4.26
N THR A 97 0.91 17.51 3.75
CA THR A 97 0.58 18.87 4.18
C THR A 97 0.11 19.67 2.98
N TYR A 98 -0.93 20.47 3.18
CA TYR A 98 -1.56 21.29 2.17
C TYR A 98 -1.46 22.76 2.52
N ASN A 99 -1.34 23.61 1.52
CA ASN A 99 -1.41 25.05 1.71
C ASN A 99 -2.87 25.53 1.92
N ILE A 100 -3.05 26.81 2.22
CA ILE A 100 -4.39 27.43 2.42
C ILE A 100 -5.32 27.34 1.20
N ARG A 101 -4.76 27.08 0.00
CA ARG A 101 -5.51 26.89 -1.26
C ARG A 101 -5.81 25.41 -1.54
N GLY A 102 -5.41 24.51 -0.64
CA GLY A 102 -5.61 23.08 -0.76
C GLY A 102 -4.65 22.37 -1.71
N TRP A 103 -3.57 23.01 -2.17
CA TRP A 103 -2.55 22.33 -2.96
C TRP A 103 -1.58 21.59 -2.06
N LEU A 104 -1.13 20.42 -2.54
CA LEU A 104 -0.14 19.62 -1.83
C LEU A 104 1.18 20.38 -1.75
N GLU A 105 1.59 20.69 -0.53
CA GLU A 105 2.80 21.46 -0.25
C GLU A 105 3.96 20.54 0.11
N LYS A 106 3.68 19.45 0.84
CA LYS A 106 4.73 18.58 1.37
C LYS A 106 4.26 17.13 1.48
N ILE A 107 5.15 16.20 1.15
CA ILE A 107 5.01 14.76 1.42
C ILE A 107 6.18 14.35 2.32
N ASN A 108 5.87 13.95 3.55
CA ASN A 108 6.85 13.65 4.61
C ASN A 108 7.80 14.82 4.93
N ASN A 109 8.50 14.75 6.08
CA ASN A 109 9.51 15.75 6.38
C ASN A 109 10.88 15.37 5.77
N PRO A 110 11.45 16.15 4.82
CA PRO A 110 12.73 15.84 4.21
C PRO A 110 13.88 15.80 5.24
N ASP A 111 13.73 16.53 6.36
CA ASP A 111 14.75 16.62 7.40
C ASP A 111 14.72 15.43 8.38
N VAL A 112 13.81 14.46 8.20
CA VAL A 112 13.77 13.27 9.04
C VAL A 112 14.98 12.39 8.73
N ASN A 113 15.76 12.12 9.78
CA ASN A 113 16.84 11.15 9.71
C ASN A 113 16.28 9.76 9.38
N LEU A 114 16.67 9.22 8.23
CA LEU A 114 16.25 7.92 7.72
C LEU A 114 17.03 6.80 8.40
N SER A 115 16.91 6.69 9.73
CA SER A 115 17.37 5.52 10.45
C SER A 115 16.52 4.30 10.06
N SER A 116 17.07 3.08 10.21
CA SER A 116 16.37 1.82 9.94
C SER A 116 15.08 1.63 10.75
N THR A 117 14.91 2.40 11.83
CA THR A 117 13.72 2.44 12.70
C THR A 117 12.70 3.50 12.26
N SER A 118 13.02 4.37 11.29
CA SER A 118 12.10 5.41 10.83
C SER A 118 10.94 4.81 10.03
N THR A 119 9.71 5.22 10.36
CA THR A 119 8.50 4.91 9.59
C THR A 119 8.35 5.81 8.37
N GLN A 120 9.14 6.89 8.24
CA GLN A 120 9.15 7.74 7.04
C GLN A 120 10.24 7.26 6.08
N LYS A 121 10.02 6.12 5.43
CA LYS A 121 11.06 5.40 4.65
C LYS A 121 11.37 5.97 3.26
N PHE A 122 10.49 6.81 2.73
CA PHE A 122 10.67 7.44 1.43
C PHE A 122 10.46 8.95 1.58
N ASN A 123 11.58 9.67 1.65
CA ASN A 123 11.63 11.12 1.43
C ASN A 123 12.40 11.37 0.12
N LEU A 124 12.23 12.56 -0.47
CA LEU A 124 12.89 12.91 -1.73
C LEU A 124 14.43 12.81 -1.63
N ILE A 125 14.99 13.02 -0.44
CA ILE A 125 16.44 12.93 -0.18
C ILE A 125 16.94 11.48 -0.26
N SER A 126 16.15 10.48 0.14
CA SER A 126 16.53 9.06 0.08
C SER A 126 16.61 8.51 -1.35
N MET A 127 15.79 9.05 -2.26
CA MET A 127 15.83 8.71 -3.68
C MET A 127 17.09 9.26 -4.37
N ILE A 128 17.62 10.39 -3.90
CA ILE A 128 18.85 11.01 -4.43
C ILE A 128 20.09 10.31 -3.87
N SER A 129 20.07 9.86 -2.61
CA SER A 129 21.23 9.20 -1.98
C SER A 129 21.51 7.79 -2.53
N ASN A 130 20.47 7.06 -2.95
CA ASN A 130 20.63 5.70 -3.52
C ASN A 130 21.09 5.68 -4.99
N GLN A 131 21.14 6.82 -5.68
CA GLN A 131 21.68 6.90 -7.05
C GLN A 131 23.22 7.08 -7.08
N LYS A 132 23.87 7.33 -5.94
CA LYS A 132 25.33 7.56 -5.85
C LYS A 132 26.18 6.30 -5.66
N GLN A 133 25.60 5.09 -5.68
CA GLN A 133 26.33 3.84 -5.41
C GLN A 133 26.80 3.07 -6.67
N PHE A 134 26.60 3.61 -7.87
CA PHE A 134 27.17 3.03 -9.11
C PHE A 134 28.38 3.83 -9.59
N ASN A 135 29.46 3.83 -8.79
CA ASN A 135 30.79 4.07 -9.35
C ASN A 135 31.30 2.75 -9.90
N ILE A 136 31.16 2.53 -11.21
CA ILE A 136 31.95 1.53 -11.92
C ILE A 136 33.37 2.10 -11.98
N VAL A 137 34.23 1.65 -11.06
CA VAL A 137 35.68 1.84 -11.20
C VAL A 137 36.11 0.98 -12.38
N GLY A 138 36.24 1.60 -13.55
CA GLY A 138 36.94 1.00 -14.68
C GLY A 138 38.43 1.05 -14.37
N GLU A 139 39.00 -0.11 -14.04
CA GLU A 139 40.45 -0.31 -14.13
C GLU A 139 40.82 -0.27 -15.62
N TYR A 140 41.53 0.77 -16.03
CA TYR A 140 42.29 0.78 -17.28
C TYR A 140 43.77 0.94 -16.94
N SER A 141 44.54 -0.05 -17.41
CA SER A 141 46.00 -0.21 -17.44
C SER A 141 46.64 -0.78 -16.18
#